data_AF-A0A9W6W0Q4-F1
#
_entry.id   AF-A0A9W6W0Q4-F1
#
_cell.length_a   1.000
_cell.length_b   1.000
_cell.length_c   1.000
_cell.angle_alpha   90.00
_cell.angle_beta   90.00
_cell.angle_gamma   90.00
#
_symmetry.space_group_name_H-M   'P 1'
#
loop_
_entity.id
_entity.type
_entity.pdbx_description
1 polymer ?
#
loop_
_entity_poly.entity_id
_entity_poly.type
_entity_poly.pdbx_seq_one_letter_code
_entity_poly.pdbx_strand_id
1 'polypeptide(L)'
;MLKRFAVTAATALVVAGGVVSVGGPAGAATTVSAAARCHAHKVSGTSHWTCITPGSYCPAAAHKKYGYAYKTGKRYRCVKYSNGRWRWKRA
;
A
#
# COMPACT_ATOMS: atom_id res chain seq x y z
N MET A 1 -26.22 13.61 21.18
CA MET A 1 -25.98 15.05 20.90
C MET A 1 -25.03 15.57 21.96
N LEU A 2 -23.80 15.99 21.60
CA LEU A 2 -23.05 17.00 22.36
C LEU A 2 -21.94 17.56 21.46
N LYS A 3 -22.23 18.74 20.91
CA LYS A 3 -21.31 19.62 20.21
C LYS A 3 -20.32 20.20 21.22
N ARG A 4 -19.02 20.22 20.90
CA ARG A 4 -18.07 21.19 21.47
C ARG A 4 -17.15 21.69 20.36
N PHE A 5 -17.47 22.89 19.91
CA PHE A 5 -16.61 23.76 19.12
C PHE A 5 -15.46 24.27 20.00
N ALA A 6 -14.25 24.29 19.45
CA ALA A 6 -13.20 25.20 19.91
C ALA A 6 -12.36 25.58 18.67
N VAL A 7 -12.51 26.83 18.26
CA VAL A 7 -11.75 27.55 17.23
C VAL A 7 -10.89 28.55 17.97
N THR A 8 -9.57 28.60 17.69
CA THR A 8 -8.60 29.74 17.72
C THR A 8 -7.18 29.16 17.91
N ALA A 9 -6.07 29.68 17.39
CA ALA A 9 -5.75 30.92 16.68
C ALA A 9 -4.46 30.75 15.85
N ALA A 10 -4.25 31.74 14.98
CA ALA A 10 -3.12 32.02 14.09
C ALA A 10 -1.71 31.86 14.70
N THR A 11 -0.68 31.63 13.87
CA THR A 11 0.30 32.67 13.43
C THR A 11 1.30 32.04 12.42
N ALA A 12 1.68 32.86 11.44
CA ALA A 12 2.39 32.51 10.21
C ALA A 12 3.89 32.20 10.38
N LEU A 13 4.44 31.44 9.42
CA LEU A 13 5.83 31.54 8.99
C LEU A 13 5.88 31.21 7.49
N VAL A 14 5.91 32.27 6.68
CA VAL A 14 6.21 32.20 5.24
C VAL A 14 7.72 32.11 5.13
N VAL A 15 8.25 30.94 4.78
CA VAL A 15 9.64 30.79 4.36
C VAL A 15 9.65 30.81 2.83
N ALA A 16 10.07 31.95 2.29
CA ALA A 16 10.50 32.07 0.89
C ALA A 16 11.79 31.26 0.72
N GLY A 17 11.71 30.17 -0.01
CA GLY A 17 12.86 29.37 -0.44
C GLY A 17 12.62 28.93 -1.87
N GLY A 18 13.14 29.71 -2.81
CA GLY A 18 13.14 29.33 -4.22
C GLY A 18 13.99 28.09 -4.45
N VAL A 19 13.38 27.06 -5.00
CA VAL A 19 14.08 25.99 -5.72
C VAL A 19 13.43 25.85 -7.10
N VAL A 20 14.14 26.33 -8.11
CA VAL A 20 13.91 25.93 -9.49
C VAL A 20 14.48 24.52 -9.65
N SER A 21 13.61 23.54 -9.90
CA SER A 21 14.01 22.23 -10.40
C SER A 21 12.89 21.60 -11.21
N VAL A 22 13.06 21.75 -12.53
CA VAL A 22 12.78 20.80 -13.62
C VAL A 22 11.68 19.74 -13.43
N GLY A 23 10.74 19.75 -14.38
CA GLY A 23 9.69 18.76 -14.50
C GLY A 23 10.20 17.32 -14.55
N GLY A 24 9.53 16.48 -13.77
CA GLY A 24 9.51 15.02 -13.89
C GLY A 24 8.26 14.54 -13.17
N PRO A 25 7.50 13.56 -13.71
CA PRO A 25 6.31 13.08 -13.03
C PRO A 25 6.75 12.49 -11.70
N ALA A 26 6.36 13.16 -10.61
CA ALA A 26 6.47 12.64 -9.25
C ALA A 26 5.61 11.38 -9.19
N GLY A 27 6.22 10.23 -9.48
CA GLY A 27 5.64 8.94 -9.24
C GLY A 27 5.32 8.89 -7.76
N ALA A 28 4.03 9.02 -7.43
CA ALA A 28 3.54 8.96 -6.07
C ALA A 28 4.15 7.73 -5.39
N ALA A 29 5.10 7.98 -4.47
CA ALA A 29 5.64 6.95 -3.60
C ALA A 29 4.46 6.47 -2.77
N THR A 30 3.81 5.40 -3.26
CA THR A 30 2.68 4.78 -2.59
C THR A 30 3.25 4.28 -1.27
N THR A 31 2.99 5.01 -0.20
CA THR A 31 3.26 4.59 1.17
C THR A 31 2.43 3.34 1.38
N VAL A 32 3.07 2.20 1.14
CA VAL A 32 2.50 0.90 1.47
C VAL A 32 2.49 0.84 2.98
N SER A 33 1.39 1.29 3.60
CA SER A 33 1.16 1.08 5.03
C SER A 33 1.44 -0.39 5.32
N ALA A 34 2.43 -0.63 6.17
CA ALA A 34 2.72 -1.94 6.72
C ALA A 34 1.53 -2.35 7.60
N ALA A 35 0.44 -2.78 6.98
CA ALA A 35 -0.65 -3.45 7.64
C ALA A 35 -0.04 -4.64 8.39
N ALA A 36 -0.50 -4.87 9.63
CA ALA A 36 -0.11 -5.98 10.49
C ALA A 36 0.29 -7.20 9.65
N ARG A 37 1.55 -7.63 9.81
CA ARG A 37 2.17 -8.69 9.00
C ARG A 37 1.35 -9.95 9.17
N CYS A 38 0.53 -10.25 8.18
CA CYS A 38 -0.21 -11.49 8.18
C CYS A 38 0.27 -12.37 7.04
N HIS A 39 0.25 -13.68 7.30
CA HIS A 39 0.82 -14.64 6.38
C HIS A 39 -0.23 -14.97 5.31
N ALA A 40 0.10 -14.65 4.07
CA ALA A 40 -0.76 -14.94 2.94
C ALA A 40 -1.01 -16.45 2.85
N HIS A 41 -2.27 -16.85 2.84
CA HIS A 41 -2.69 -18.23 2.74
C HIS A 41 -3.83 -18.37 1.74
N LYS A 42 -3.92 -19.56 1.14
CA LYS A 42 -4.98 -19.91 0.21
C LYS A 42 -6.25 -20.23 1.01
N VAL A 43 -7.39 -19.68 0.59
CA VAL A 43 -8.68 -20.01 1.20
C VAL A 43 -9.15 -21.35 0.63
N SER A 44 -9.45 -22.32 1.51
CA SER A 44 -9.94 -23.64 1.12
C SER A 44 -11.16 -23.55 0.20
N GLY A 45 -11.19 -24.37 -0.85
CA GLY A 45 -12.27 -24.36 -1.84
C GLY A 45 -12.23 -23.19 -2.83
N THR A 46 -11.25 -22.28 -2.74
CA THR A 46 -11.12 -21.16 -3.69
C THR A 46 -9.76 -21.14 -4.39
N SER A 47 -9.66 -20.34 -5.45
CA SER A 47 -8.38 -20.03 -6.11
C SER A 47 -7.75 -18.73 -5.62
N HIS A 48 -8.35 -18.04 -4.64
CA HIS A 48 -7.84 -16.77 -4.15
C HIS A 48 -7.00 -16.93 -2.87
N TRP A 49 -6.08 -15.99 -2.69
CA TRP A 49 -5.29 -15.85 -1.48
C TRP A 49 -5.91 -14.76 -0.61
N THR A 50 -5.88 -14.94 0.70
CA THR A 50 -6.27 -13.91 1.66
C THR A 50 -5.10 -13.54 2.55
N CYS A 51 -5.28 -12.51 3.34
CA CYS A 51 -4.27 -11.98 4.24
C CYS A 51 -2.97 -11.54 3.54
N ILE A 52 -3.11 -10.85 2.41
CA ILE A 52 -1.95 -10.28 1.73
C ILE A 52 -1.47 -9.02 2.44
N THR A 53 -0.20 -9.01 2.81
CA THR A 53 0.52 -7.77 3.10
C THR A 53 1.03 -7.19 1.78
N PRO A 54 0.66 -5.95 1.41
CA PRO A 54 1.13 -5.36 0.15
C PRO A 54 2.66 -5.26 0.13
N GLY A 55 3.29 -5.58 -0.99
CA GLY A 55 4.75 -5.56 -1.16
C GLY A 55 5.51 -6.71 -0.48
N SER A 56 4.84 -7.58 0.28
CA SER A 56 5.49 -8.75 0.87
C SER A 56 5.76 -9.85 -0.16
N TYR A 57 6.62 -10.80 0.21
CA TYR A 57 6.88 -11.98 -0.59
C TYR A 57 5.62 -12.84 -0.72
N CYS A 58 5.40 -13.37 -1.92
CA CYS A 58 4.35 -14.35 -2.14
C CYS A 58 4.92 -15.78 -2.14
N PRO A 59 4.16 -16.77 -1.62
CA PRO A 59 4.57 -18.16 -1.65
C PRO A 59 4.55 -18.71 -3.08
N ALA A 60 5.31 -19.79 -3.33
CA ALA A 60 5.45 -20.37 -4.67
C ALA A 60 4.11 -20.77 -5.30
N ALA A 61 3.20 -21.34 -4.51
CA ALA A 61 1.85 -21.71 -4.94
C ALA A 61 0.98 -20.50 -5.34
N ALA A 62 1.36 -19.28 -4.93
CA ALA A 62 0.68 -18.04 -5.27
C ALA A 62 1.24 -17.36 -6.53
N HIS A 63 2.32 -17.87 -7.14
CA HIS A 63 2.92 -17.26 -8.33
C HIS A 63 1.86 -17.05 -9.43
N LYS A 64 1.77 -15.81 -9.94
CA LYS A 64 0.80 -15.34 -10.94
C LYS A 64 -0.67 -15.33 -10.50
N LYS A 65 -0.97 -15.70 -9.24
CA LYS A 65 -2.33 -15.70 -8.66
C LYS A 65 -2.68 -14.34 -8.04
N TYR A 66 -3.97 -14.19 -7.74
CA TYR A 66 -4.52 -13.03 -7.05
C TYR A 66 -4.82 -13.34 -5.59
N GLY A 67 -4.83 -12.29 -4.78
CA GLY A 67 -5.48 -12.34 -3.49
C GLY A 67 -5.82 -10.97 -2.94
N TYR A 68 -6.23 -10.96 -1.69
CA TYR A 68 -6.83 -9.81 -1.04
C TYR A 68 -6.11 -9.46 0.25
N ALA A 69 -5.90 -8.16 0.45
CA ALA A 69 -5.28 -7.67 1.67
C ALA A 69 -6.29 -7.65 2.83
N TYR A 70 -5.90 -8.23 3.97
CA TYR A 70 -6.78 -8.47 5.12
C TYR A 70 -7.61 -7.25 5.57
N LYS A 71 -6.97 -6.09 5.70
CA LYS A 71 -7.63 -4.88 6.22
C LYS A 71 -8.32 -4.03 5.17
N THR A 72 -7.88 -4.12 3.92
CA THR A 72 -8.33 -3.19 2.87
C THR A 72 -9.22 -3.85 1.83
N GLY A 73 -9.28 -5.18 1.80
CA GLY A 73 -9.97 -5.94 0.75
C GLY A 73 -9.45 -5.67 -0.65
N LYS A 74 -8.34 -4.91 -0.79
CA LYS A 74 -7.80 -4.55 -2.10
C LYS A 74 -7.16 -5.77 -2.75
N ARG A 75 -7.31 -5.86 -4.07
CA ARG A 75 -6.76 -6.94 -4.89
C ARG A 75 -5.27 -6.72 -5.17
N TYR A 76 -4.49 -7.77 -5.01
CA TYR A 76 -3.07 -7.82 -5.33
C TYR A 76 -2.78 -9.04 -6.20
N ARG A 77 -1.79 -8.93 -7.08
CA ARG A 77 -1.28 -10.02 -7.90
C ARG A 77 0.15 -10.33 -7.50
N CYS A 78 0.45 -11.60 -7.35
CA CYS A 78 1.83 -12.05 -7.13
C CYS A 78 2.56 -12.02 -8.47
N VAL A 79 3.56 -11.15 -8.58
CA VAL A 79 4.33 -10.92 -9.80
C VAL A 79 5.82 -11.06 -9.54
N LYS A 80 6.55 -11.48 -10.57
CA LYS A 80 8.01 -11.54 -10.55
C LYS A 80 8.57 -10.15 -10.82
N TYR A 81 9.39 -9.65 -9.90
CA TYR A 81 10.12 -8.40 -10.08
C TYR A 81 11.40 -8.65 -10.88
N SER A 82 12.01 -7.59 -11.40
CA SER A 82 13.28 -7.65 -12.16
C SER A 82 14.41 -8.33 -11.37
N ASN A 83 14.41 -8.20 -10.05
CA ASN A 83 15.34 -8.86 -9.15
C ASN A 83 15.06 -10.37 -8.93
N GLY A 84 14.19 -10.98 -9.74
CA GLY A 84 13.83 -12.39 -9.67
C GLY A 84 12.87 -12.78 -8.55
N ARG A 85 12.58 -11.87 -7.61
CA ARG A 85 11.75 -12.15 -6.43
C ARG A 85 10.27 -11.99 -6.75
N TRP A 86 9.46 -12.85 -6.15
CA TRP A 86 8.01 -12.80 -6.26
C TRP A 86 7.42 -12.02 -5.09
N ARG A 87 6.65 -10.97 -5.40
CA ARG A 87 6.00 -10.13 -4.39
C ARG A 87 4.59 -9.76 -4.81
N TRP A 88 3.76 -9.44 -3.82
CA TRP A 88 2.40 -8.96 -4.04
C TRP A 88 2.41 -7.50 -4.51
N LYS A 89 2.01 -7.28 -5.77
CA LYS A 89 1.86 -5.96 -6.40
C LYS A 89 0.38 -5.62 -6.53
N ARG A 90 0.02 -4.35 -6.37
CA ARG A 90 -1.37 -3.90 -6.56
C ARG A 90 -1.82 -4.17 -8.00
N ALA A 91 -3.03 -4.70 -8.14
CA ALA A 91 -3.62 -5.17 -9.41
C ALA A 91 -4.96 -4.50 -9.71
#